data_AF-A0A1C0A7N3-F1
#
_entry.id   AF-A0A1C0A7N3-F1
#
_cell.length_a   1.000
_cell.length_b   1.000
_cell.length_c   1.000
_cell.angle_alpha   90.00
_cell.angle_beta   90.00
_cell.angle_gamma   90.00
#
_symmetry.space_group_name_H-M   'P 1'
#
loop_
_entity.id
_entity.type
_entity.pdbx_description
1 polymer ?
#
loop_
_entity_poly.entity_id
_entity_poly.type
_entity_poly.pdbx_seq_one_letter_code
_entity_poly.pdbx_strand_id
1 'polypeptide(L)' 'MSVNIIYNAINVNSLNTNSTVSIGENAQTNWDSHNKNNYGNGSHYGIVNVLAPSNIIFDNDILDTPINDPDFVPTAQAE' A
#
# COMPACT_ATOMS: atom_id res chain seq x y z
N MET A 1 -27.02 17.79 -2.08
CA MET A 1 -27.60 17.03 -0.95
C MET A 1 -26.51 16.87 0.09
N SER A 2 -26.73 17.19 1.37
CA SER A 2 -25.70 17.02 2.40
C SER A 2 -25.67 15.59 2.91
N VAL A 3 -24.51 14.94 2.85
CA VAL A 3 -24.29 13.64 3.48
C VAL A 3 -23.53 13.88 4.78
N ASN A 4 -24.15 13.57 5.92
CA ASN A 4 -23.47 13.59 7.20
C ASN A 4 -22.81 12.25 7.43
N ILE A 5 -21.49 12.26 7.63
CA ILE A 5 -20.70 11.06 7.93
C ILE A 5 -20.01 11.29 9.26
N ILE A 6 -20.44 10.57 10.28
CA ILE A 6 -19.96 10.73 11.66
C ILE A 6 -19.39 9.41 12.12
N TYR A 7 -18.10 9.40 12.45
CA TYR A 7 -17.42 8.25 13.05
C TYR A 7 -17.01 8.58 14.47
N ASN A 8 -17.10 7.59 15.36
CA ASN A 8 -16.48 7.67 16.67
C ASN A 8 -14.94 7.58 16.56
N ALA A 9 -14.44 6.66 15.71
CA ALA A 9 -13.03 6.60 15.32
C ALA A 9 -12.87 5.76 14.04
N ILE A 10 -11.84 6.07 13.25
CA ILE A 10 -11.32 5.18 12.20
C ILE A 10 -9.93 4.78 12.68
N ASN A 11 -9.79 3.51 13.08
CA ASN A 11 -8.50 2.98 13.51
C ASN A 11 -7.93 2.11 12.41
N VAL A 12 -6.83 2.56 11.83
CA VAL A 12 -6.14 1.87 10.76
C VAL A 12 -4.77 1.48 11.31
N ASN A 13 -4.61 0.19 11.61
CA ASN A 13 -3.37 -0.34 12.17
C ASN A 13 -2.22 -0.34 11.15
N SER A 14 -2.54 -0.45 9.85
CA SER A 14 -1.56 -0.39 8.78
C SER A 14 -2.20 -0.18 7.42
N LEU A 15 -1.53 0.60 6.58
CA LEU A 15 -1.74 0.69 5.14
C LEU A 15 -0.39 0.42 4.50
N ASN A 16 -0.38 -0.29 3.37
CA ASN A 16 0.85 -0.61 2.64
C ASN A 16 0.84 0.05 1.27
N THR A 17 1.73 -0.39 0.39
CA THR A 17 1.88 0.17 -0.95
C THR A 17 0.53 0.23 -1.67
N ASN A 18 0.24 1.39 -2.27
CA ASN A 18 -1.01 1.67 -2.98
C ASN A 18 -2.27 1.41 -2.12
N SER A 19 -2.36 2.08 -0.97
CA SER A 19 -3.49 1.93 -0.04
C SER A 19 -4.10 3.29 0.36
N THR A 20 -5.42 3.35 0.49
CA THR A 20 -6.18 4.55 0.90
C THR A 20 -7.23 4.22 1.94
N VAL A 21 -7.53 5.20 2.78
CA VAL A 21 -8.78 5.28 3.54
C VAL A 21 -9.52 6.49 3.00
N SER A 22 -10.64 6.26 2.32
CA SER A 22 -11.39 7.32 1.64
C SER A 22 -12.86 7.28 2.04
N ILE A 23 -13.46 8.46 2.12
CA ILE A 23 -14.82 8.70 2.60
C ILE A 23 -15.44 9.78 1.72
N GLY A 24 -16.70 9.58 1.33
CA GLY A 24 -17.38 10.46 0.37
C GLY A 24 -17.15 10.01 -1.06
N GLU A 25 -17.44 10.90 -2.01
CA GLU A 25 -17.23 10.66 -3.43
C GLU A 25 -15.74 10.79 -3.76
N ASN A 26 -15.14 9.73 -4.31
CA ASN A 26 -13.72 9.64 -4.61
C ASN A 26 -13.47 9.06 -6.00
N ALA A 27 -12.76 9.81 -6.84
CA ALA A 27 -12.17 9.30 -8.07
C ALA A 27 -10.70 8.94 -7.80
N GLN A 28 -10.39 7.65 -7.72
CA GLN A 28 -9.04 7.13 -7.48
C GLN A 28 -8.48 6.47 -8.74
N THR A 29 -8.35 7.28 -9.78
CA THR A 29 -7.73 6.86 -11.05
C THR A 29 -6.21 6.90 -10.93
N ASN A 30 -5.50 6.13 -11.77
CA ASN A 30 -4.02 6.14 -11.81
C ASN A 30 -3.33 5.63 -10.53
N TRP A 31 -3.94 4.67 -9.86
CA TRP A 31 -3.33 3.99 -8.73
C TRP A 31 -2.37 2.93 -9.21
N ASP A 32 -1.08 3.20 -9.08
CA ASP A 32 -0.06 2.22 -9.42
C ASP A 32 1.05 2.19 -8.38
N SER A 33 1.61 1.00 -8.19
CA SER A 33 2.79 0.82 -7.38
C SER A 33 3.53 -0.44 -7.75
N HIS A 34 4.84 -0.31 -7.80
CA HIS A 34 5.75 -1.43 -7.99
C HIS A 34 6.71 -1.46 -6.82
N ASN A 35 6.92 -2.64 -6.27
CA ASN A 35 7.82 -2.78 -5.15
C ASN A 35 8.40 -4.19 -5.07
N LYS A 36 9.71 -4.28 -4.84
CA LYS A 36 10.34 -5.50 -4.35
C LYS A 36 10.53 -5.36 -2.86
N ASN A 37 10.09 -6.36 -2.10
CA ASN A 37 10.34 -6.37 -0.67
C ASN A 37 10.97 -7.67 -0.23
N ASN A 38 12.03 -7.53 0.57
CA ASN A 38 12.70 -8.59 1.27
C ASN A 38 12.52 -8.36 2.76
N TYR A 39 11.37 -8.73 3.31
CA TYR A 39 11.01 -8.28 4.65
C TYR A 39 11.73 -9.01 5.80
N GLY A 40 12.51 -10.06 5.54
CA GLY A 40 13.26 -10.79 6.57
C GLY A 40 12.36 -11.32 7.67
N ASN A 41 12.13 -10.51 8.70
CA ASN A 41 11.17 -10.79 9.76
C ASN A 41 9.70 -10.45 9.41
N GLY A 42 9.42 -9.87 8.25
CA GLY A 42 8.07 -9.45 7.87
C GLY A 42 7.73 -8.04 8.34
N SER A 43 6.48 -7.63 8.09
CA SER A 43 5.91 -6.40 8.60
C SER A 43 5.00 -6.68 9.79
N HIS A 44 5.15 -5.91 10.86
CA HIS A 44 4.39 -6.08 12.11
C HIS A 44 3.51 -4.86 12.34
N TYR A 45 2.23 -5.08 12.64
CA TYR A 45 1.26 -4.00 12.81
C TYR A 45 0.40 -4.25 14.05
N GLY A 46 0.13 -3.19 14.80
CA GLY A 46 -0.51 -3.26 16.11
C GLY A 46 0.48 -3.63 17.22
N ILE A 47 -0.03 -4.20 18.32
CA ILE A 47 0.79 -4.56 19.49
C ILE A 47 1.47 -5.91 19.20
N VAL A 48 2.75 -5.86 18.87
CA VAL A 48 3.54 -7.05 18.51
C VAL A 48 4.83 -7.11 19.34
N ASN A 49 5.13 -8.29 19.87
CA ASN A 49 6.39 -8.60 20.52
C ASN A 49 7.08 -9.72 19.74
N VAL A 50 8.24 -9.44 19.16
CA VAL A 50 9.06 -10.44 18.45
C VAL A 50 10.33 -10.66 19.26
N LEU A 51 10.52 -11.90 19.73
CA LEU A 51 11.69 -12.28 20.52
C LEU A 51 12.55 -13.26 19.74
N ALA A 52 13.85 -12.98 19.69
CA ALA A 52 14.88 -13.73 18.97
C ALA A 52 14.60 -14.01 17.47
N PRO A 53 14.19 -13.02 16.66
CA PRO A 53 14.10 -13.23 15.22
C PRO A 53 15.50 -13.28 14.60
N SER A 54 15.83 -14.38 13.94
CA SER A 54 17.04 -14.51 13.12
C SER A 54 16.64 -14.68 11.66
N ASN A 55 16.98 -13.71 10.81
CA ASN A 55 16.64 -13.75 9.38
C ASN A 55 17.90 -13.53 8.56
N ILE A 56 18.09 -14.38 7.55
CA ILE A 56 19.13 -14.20 6.53
C ILE A 56 18.38 -14.12 5.21
N ILE A 57 18.58 -13.02 4.49
CA ILE A 57 18.03 -12.84 3.16
C ILE A 57 19.22 -12.87 2.21
N PHE A 58 19.21 -13.86 1.31
CA PHE A 58 20.20 -13.97 0.26
C PHE A 58 19.50 -13.74 -1.08
N ASP A 59 19.79 -12.59 -1.67
CA ASP A 59 19.14 -12.08 -2.87
C ASP A 59 20.24 -11.66 -3.85
N ASN A 60 20.81 -12.66 -4.54
CA ASN A 60 21.97 -12.48 -5.39
C ASN A 60 21.55 -12.53 -6.86
N ASP A 61 20.78 -11.53 -7.27
CA ASP A 61 20.41 -11.31 -8.66
C ASP A 61 21.41 -10.37 -9.37
N ILE A 62 21.51 -10.52 -10.70
CA ILE A 62 22.35 -9.66 -11.56
C ILE A 62 21.58 -8.39 -11.96
N LEU A 63 20.26 -8.52 -12.10
CA LEU A 63 19.33 -7.43 -12.33
C LEU A 63 18.16 -7.63 -11.38
N ASP A 64 18.01 -6.69 -10.46
CA ASP A 64 16.94 -6.70 -9.49
C ASP A 64 15.77 -5.82 -9.96
N THR A 65 14.58 -6.43 -10.04
CA THR A 65 13.29 -5.76 -10.20
C THR A 65 13.28 -4.62 -11.23
N PRO A 66 13.58 -4.91 -12.52
CA PRO A 66 13.36 -3.94 -13.57
C PRO A 66 11.85 -3.70 -13.70
N ILE A 67 11.43 -2.51 -13.29
CA ILE A 67 10.04 -2.07 -13.39
C ILE A 67 9.89 -1.31 -14.70
N ASN A 68 8.99 -1.78 -15.56
CA ASN A 68 8.58 -1.08 -16.77
C ASN A 68 7.08 -0.83 -16.66
N ASP A 69 6.72 0.45 -16.51
CA ASP A 69 5.35 0.93 -16.41
C ASP A 69 5.03 1.85 -17.59
N PRO A 70 4.77 1.30 -18.79
CA PRO A 70 4.42 2.08 -19.97
C PRO A 70 2.90 2.31 -20.06
N ASP A 71 2.33 2.98 -19.06
CA ASP A 71 0.89 3.25 -19.05
C ASP A 71 0.56 4.62 -19.71
N PHE A 72 -0.38 4.60 -20.66
CA PHE A 72 -1.10 5.80 -21.12
C PHE A 72 -2.51 5.75 -20.53
N VAL A 73 -2.79 6.61 -19.55
CA VAL A 73 -4.08 6.57 -18.85
C VAL A 73 -4.94 7.76 -19.29
N PRO A 74 -6.07 7.52 -19.98
CA PRO A 74 -7.05 8.56 -20.25
C PRO A 74 -7.77 8.91 -18.94
N THR A 75 -7.61 10.14 -18.46
CA THR A 75 -8.41 10.68 -17.36
C THR A 75 -9.82 11.00 -17.85
N ALA A 76 -10.65 9.97 -18.07
CA ALA A 76 -12.08 10.16 -18.18
C ALA A 76 -12.66 10.31 -16.77
N GLN A 77 -12.57 11.51 -16.20
CA GLN A 77 -13.54 11.93 -15.19
C GLN A 77 -14.87 12.22 -15.92
N ALA A 78 -15.71 11.20 -16.00
CA ALA A 78 -17.16 11.36 -16.12
C ALA A 78 -17.72 10.57 -14.91
N GLU A 79 -18.53 11.12 -14.02
CA GLU A 79 -19.49 12.22 -14.09
C GLU A 79 -19.40 13.11 -12.84
#